data_AF-A0A0H4BET0-F1
#
_entry.id   AF-A0A0H4BET0-F1
#
_cell.length_a   1.000
_cell.length_b   1.000
_cell.length_c   1.000
_cell.angle_alpha   90.00
_cell.angle_beta   90.00
_cell.angle_gamma   90.00
#
_symmetry.space_group_name_H-M   'P 1'
#
loop_
_entity.id
_entity.type
_entity.pdbx_description
1 polymer ?
#
loop_
_entity_poly.entity_id
_entity_poly.type
_entity_poly.pdbx_seq_one_letter_code
_entity_poly.pdbx_strand_id
1 'polypeptide(L)'
;MMRHFAPLLLLLGLVGCSTTYSSSKQAENACAEWESQKVIIGYEAEQVNKTYGSRWCKQNKKENEFLGYKNHKMEDGTWKNKEGKEGRFQIVKRFRY
;
A
#
# COMPACT_ATOMS: atom_id res chain seq x y z
N MET A 1 -36.61 -28.22 -6.90
CA MET A 1 -35.93 -26.91 -6.80
C MET A 1 -34.49 -27.15 -6.36
N MET A 2 -33.54 -27.09 -7.28
CA MET A 2 -32.13 -27.31 -6.99
C MET A 2 -31.51 -25.99 -6.52
N ARG A 3 -31.01 -25.95 -5.27
CA ARG A 3 -30.17 -24.85 -4.79
C ARG A 3 -28.72 -25.30 -4.90
N HIS A 4 -28.05 -24.84 -5.95
CA HIS A 4 -26.61 -24.96 -6.11
C HIS A 4 -25.92 -24.14 -5.01
N PHE A 5 -25.39 -24.82 -3.99
CA PHE A 5 -24.39 -24.23 -3.11
C PHE A 5 -23.06 -24.24 -3.88
N ALA A 6 -22.68 -23.09 -4.42
CA ALA A 6 -21.32 -22.88 -4.90
C ALA A 6 -20.41 -22.66 -3.67
N PRO A 7 -19.41 -23.54 -3.42
CA PRO A 7 -18.42 -23.25 -2.40
C PRO A 7 -17.42 -22.27 -3.02
N LEU A 8 -17.60 -20.97 -2.73
CA LEU A 8 -16.61 -19.97 -3.11
C LEU A 8 -15.34 -20.24 -2.31
N LEU A 9 -14.26 -20.55 -3.03
CA LEU A 9 -12.96 -20.96 -2.51
C LEU A 9 -12.45 -20.03 -1.40
N LEU A 10 -12.43 -20.55 -0.17
CA LEU A 10 -11.39 -20.24 0.81
C LEU A 10 -10.08 -20.78 0.26
N LEU A 11 -9.11 -19.92 -0.05
CA LEU A 11 -7.66 -20.17 -0.03
C LEU A 11 -6.92 -18.90 -0.51
N LEU A 12 -6.81 -17.89 0.36
CA LEU A 12 -5.69 -16.95 0.28
C LEU A 12 -4.82 -17.22 1.49
N GLY A 13 -3.91 -18.18 1.31
CA GLY A 13 -2.88 -18.50 2.27
C GLY A 13 -2.11 -17.23 2.63
N LEU A 14 -2.11 -16.92 3.92
CA LEU A 14 -1.18 -15.98 4.54
C LEU A 14 0.22 -16.62 4.51
N VAL A 15 0.78 -16.78 3.32
CA VAL A 15 2.19 -17.15 3.20
C VAL A 15 2.96 -15.84 3.22
N GLY A 16 3.72 -15.63 4.29
CA GLY A 16 4.82 -14.68 4.33
C GLY A 16 5.94 -15.10 3.37
N CYS A 17 5.61 -15.38 2.10
CA CYS A 17 6.57 -15.56 1.05
C CYS A 17 7.22 -14.21 0.77
N SER A 18 8.54 -14.17 0.91
CA SER A 18 9.33 -13.13 0.25
C SER A 18 9.16 -13.33 -1.25
N THR A 19 8.11 -12.74 -1.84
CA THR A 19 7.85 -12.85 -3.27
C THR A 19 8.89 -12.03 -4.02
N THR A 20 9.91 -12.73 -4.52
CA THR A 20 10.76 -12.21 -5.59
C THR A 20 10.02 -12.39 -6.90
N TYR A 21 9.72 -11.30 -7.58
CA TYR A 21 9.08 -11.28 -8.89
C TYR A 21 10.09 -11.66 -9.98
N SER A 22 9.63 -12.13 -11.13
CA SER A 22 10.53 -12.58 -12.20
C SER A 22 11.11 -11.42 -13.03
N SER A 23 10.66 -10.19 -12.78
CA SER A 23 11.15 -8.98 -13.48
C SER A 23 10.82 -7.70 -12.72
N SER A 24 11.59 -6.65 -13.01
CA SER A 24 11.32 -5.28 -12.52
C SER A 24 9.89 -4.84 -12.80
N LYS A 25 9.35 -5.15 -13.99
CA LYS A 25 7.99 -4.75 -14.37
C LYS A 25 6.92 -5.43 -13.53
N GLN A 26 7.09 -6.71 -13.20
CA GLN A 26 6.16 -7.42 -12.32
C GLN A 26 6.20 -6.86 -10.89
N ALA A 27 7.39 -6.60 -10.35
CA ALA A 27 7.53 -5.99 -9.04
C ALA A 27 6.95 -4.57 -8.99
N GLU A 28 7.15 -3.78 -10.05
CA GLU A 28 6.56 -2.45 -10.20
C GLU A 28 5.03 -2.53 -10.17
N ASN A 29 4.44 -3.41 -10.99
CA ASN A 29 2.99 -3.59 -11.07
C ASN A 29 2.40 -4.03 -9.72
N ALA A 30 3.04 -4.97 -9.04
CA ALA A 30 2.60 -5.42 -7.71
C ALA A 30 2.73 -4.31 -6.65
N CYS A 31 3.76 -3.47 -6.75
CA CYS A 31 3.89 -2.30 -5.89
C CYS A 31 2.77 -1.29 -6.17
N ALA A 32 2.50 -1.01 -7.45
CA ALA A 32 1.43 -0.10 -7.87
C ALA A 32 0.05 -0.58 -7.42
N GLU A 33 -0.25 -1.88 -7.54
CA GLU A 33 -1.48 -2.47 -7.04
C GLU A 33 -1.60 -2.30 -5.51
N TRP A 34 -0.52 -2.55 -4.77
CA TRP A 34 -0.51 -2.35 -3.33
C TRP A 34 -0.65 -0.88 -2.91
N GLU A 35 -0.02 0.04 -3.66
CA GLU A 35 -0.17 1.49 -3.46
C GLU A 35 -1.59 1.96 -3.76
N SER A 36 -2.28 1.37 -4.75
CA SER A 36 -3.65 1.76 -5.12
C SER A 36 -4.66 1.61 -3.98
N GLN A 37 -4.35 0.76 -2.99
CA GLN A 37 -5.15 0.56 -1.77
C GLN A 37 -4.94 1.66 -0.72
N LYS A 38 -4.28 2.77 -1.07
CA LYS A 38 -4.06 3.90 -0.17
C LYS A 38 -5.37 4.57 0.24
N VAL A 39 -5.43 4.96 1.51
CA VAL A 39 -6.38 5.93 2.02
C VAL A 39 -5.91 7.32 1.62
N ILE A 40 -6.80 8.10 1.01
CA ILE A 40 -6.57 9.50 0.66
C ILE A 40 -7.18 10.37 1.74
N ILE A 41 -6.36 11.23 2.36
CA ILE A 41 -6.81 12.23 3.32
C ILE A 41 -6.63 13.61 2.69
N GLY A 42 -7.73 14.33 2.54
CA GLY A 42 -7.75 15.74 2.14
C GLY A 42 -7.56 16.64 3.36
N TYR A 43 -6.80 17.71 3.18
CA TYR A 43 -6.69 18.78 4.15
C TYR A 43 -6.94 20.13 3.48
N GLU A 44 -7.83 20.91 4.09
CA GLU A 44 -8.04 22.32 3.77
C GLU A 44 -7.27 23.15 4.80
N ALA A 45 -6.11 23.67 4.41
CA ALA A 45 -5.50 24.82 5.08
C ALA A 45 -5.68 26.03 4.18
N GLU A 46 -5.90 27.19 4.80
CA GLU A 46 -5.99 28.53 4.19
C GLU A 46 -5.42 28.57 2.75
N GLN A 47 -6.33 28.44 1.78
CA GLN A 47 -6.12 28.56 0.33
C GLN A 47 -5.29 27.49 -0.40
N VAL A 48 -5.00 26.32 0.21
CA VAL A 48 -4.38 25.18 -0.51
C VAL A 48 -5.04 23.85 -0.15
N ASN A 49 -5.71 23.24 -1.15
CA ASN A 49 -6.20 21.87 -1.05
C ASN A 49 -5.03 20.91 -1.27
N LYS A 50 -4.58 20.24 -0.21
CA LYS A 50 -3.55 19.18 -0.30
C LYS A 50 -4.17 17.83 0.01
N THR A 51 -3.88 16.86 -0.84
CA THR A 51 -4.27 15.46 -0.65
C THR A 51 -3.03 14.61 -0.39
N TYR A 52 -3.12 13.76 0.62
CA TYR A 52 -2.05 12.84 1.02
C TYR A 52 -2.55 11.40 0.92
N GLY A 53 -1.73 10.53 0.34
CA GLY A 53 -1.97 9.09 0.32
C GLY A 53 -1.24 8.36 1.44
N SER A 54 -1.89 7.38 2.07
CA SER A 54 -1.31 6.58 3.15
C SER A 54 -0.23 5.59 2.70
N ARG A 55 -0.13 5.30 1.40
CA ARG A 55 0.84 4.37 0.81
C ARG A 55 1.51 4.99 -0.41
N TRP A 56 2.76 4.63 -0.65
CA TRP A 56 3.46 4.93 -1.90
C TRP A 56 4.64 3.98 -2.12
N CYS A 57 5.04 3.85 -3.39
CA CYS A 57 6.14 3.01 -3.82
C CYS A 57 7.38 3.81 -4.25
N LYS A 58 8.56 3.32 -3.87
CA LYS A 58 9.86 3.86 -4.33
C LYS A 58 10.73 2.78 -4.93
N GLN A 59 11.29 3.00 -6.11
CA GLN A 59 12.32 2.09 -6.63
C GLN A 59 13.63 2.24 -5.86
N ASN A 60 14.20 1.11 -5.44
CA ASN A 60 15.56 0.98 -4.92
C ASN A 60 16.38 0.14 -5.90
N LYS A 61 17.06 0.81 -6.83
CA LYS A 61 17.86 0.16 -7.90
C LYS A 61 19.07 -0.61 -7.37
N LYS A 62 19.60 -0.27 -6.20
CA LYS A 62 20.78 -0.95 -5.63
C LYS A 62 20.47 -2.38 -5.20
N GLU A 63 19.25 -2.59 -4.70
CA GLU A 63 18.79 -3.87 -4.15
C GLU A 63 17.77 -4.57 -5.06
N ASN A 64 17.59 -4.08 -6.30
CA ASN A 64 16.59 -4.56 -7.25
C ASN A 64 15.21 -4.77 -6.60
N GLU A 65 14.69 -3.72 -5.97
CA GLU A 65 13.39 -3.81 -5.29
C GLU A 65 12.59 -2.52 -5.42
N PHE A 66 11.29 -2.62 -5.18
CA PHE A 66 10.44 -1.48 -4.83
C PHE A 66 10.14 -1.53 -3.33
N LEU A 67 10.26 -0.39 -2.68
CA LEU A 67 9.96 -0.18 -1.27
C LEU A 67 8.55 0.38 -1.14
N GLY A 68 7.68 -0.37 -0.47
CA GLY A 68 6.34 0.05 -0.11
C GLY A 68 6.34 0.78 1.23
N TYR A 69 6.13 2.09 1.19
CA TYR A 69 6.01 2.94 2.36
C TYR A 69 4.56 3.06 2.79
N LYS A 70 4.29 2.95 4.10
CA LYS A 70 2.95 3.12 4.67
C LYS A 70 2.98 4.07 5.87
N ASN A 71 1.94 4.90 5.98
CA ASN A 71 1.62 5.65 7.18
C ASN A 71 0.42 5.00 7.87
N HIS A 72 0.67 4.27 8.96
CA HIS A 72 -0.38 3.54 9.68
C HIS A 72 -1.44 4.46 10.28
N LYS A 73 -1.05 5.63 10.80
CA LYS A 73 -1.98 6.61 11.38
C LYS A 73 -3.01 7.10 10.34
N MET A 74 -2.62 7.19 9.07
CA MET A 74 -3.54 7.58 8.00
C MET A 74 -4.54 6.45 7.67
N GLU A 75 -4.18 5.20 7.92
CA GLU A 75 -5.04 4.05 7.62
C GLU A 75 -5.97 3.67 8.75
N ASP A 76 -5.57 3.92 10.00
CA ASP A 76 -6.42 3.71 11.18
C ASP A 76 -7.26 4.95 11.53
N GLY A 77 -7.14 6.04 10.77
CA GLY A 77 -7.89 7.28 10.97
C GLY A 77 -7.45 8.10 12.19
N THR A 78 -6.35 7.72 12.85
CA THR A 78 -5.80 8.47 14.00
C THR A 78 -4.82 9.57 13.59
N TRP A 79 -4.61 9.75 12.28
CA TRP A 79 -3.83 10.85 11.73
C TRP A 79 -4.52 12.19 12.02
N LYS A 80 -4.03 12.87 13.04
CA LYS A 80 -4.44 14.21 13.45
C LYS A 80 -3.35 15.15 12.98
N ASN A 81 -3.67 16.26 12.32
CA ASN A 81 -2.77 17.40 12.46
C ASN A 81 -3.44 18.75 12.21
N LYS A 82 -2.77 19.78 12.75
CA LYS A 82 -2.83 21.17 12.31
C LYS A 82 -1.57 21.58 11.51
N GLU A 83 -0.53 20.73 11.43
CA GLU A 83 0.73 20.96 10.68
C GLU A 83 1.31 19.67 10.03
N GLY A 84 0.46 18.75 9.58
CA GLY A 84 0.82 17.64 8.68
C GLY A 84 1.50 16.39 9.27
N LYS A 85 2.35 16.55 10.30
CA LYS A 85 3.54 15.68 10.45
C LYS A 85 3.40 14.44 11.33
N GLU A 86 2.28 14.22 12.01
CA GLU A 86 2.16 13.05 12.90
C GLU A 86 1.77 11.77 12.17
N GLY A 87 2.76 11.14 11.54
CA GLY A 87 2.75 9.78 11.05
C GLY A 87 3.99 9.57 10.19
N ARG A 88 4.95 8.77 10.67
CA ARG A 88 6.17 8.47 9.89
C ARG A 88 5.81 7.41 8.86
N PHE A 89 6.11 7.67 7.59
CA PHE A 89 6.11 6.63 6.58
C PHE A 89 7.19 5.62 6.90
N GLN A 90 6.81 4.36 7.04
CA GLN A 90 7.70 3.24 7.29
C GLN A 90 7.70 2.30 6.11
N ILE A 91 8.83 1.66 5.83
CA ILE A 91 8.90 0.57 4.86
C ILE A 91 8.21 -0.63 5.49
N VAL A 92 7.09 -1.05 4.93
CA VAL A 92 6.30 -2.19 5.44
C VAL A 92 6.22 -3.33 4.43
N LYS A 93 6.61 -3.08 3.17
CA LYS A 93 6.59 -4.08 2.11
C LYS A 93 7.78 -3.89 1.17
N ARG A 94 8.32 -4.99 0.67
CA ARG A 94 9.41 -5.03 -0.31
C ARG A 94 8.97 -5.89 -1.49
N PHE A 95 9.19 -5.39 -2.70
CA PHE A 95 8.86 -6.07 -3.95
C PHE A 95 10.15 -6.28 -4.72
N ARG A 96 10.82 -7.41 -4.48
CA ARG A 96 12.15 -7.73 -5.04
C ARG A 96 12.02 -8.36 -6.42
N TYR A 97 12.99 -8.17 -7.30
CA TYR A 97 13.02 -8.77 -8.64
C TYR A 97 14.44 -9.07 -9.12
#